data_AF-A0A7C3QHU9-F1
#
_entry.id   AF-A0A7C3QHU9-F1
#
_cell.length_a   1.000
_cell.length_b   1.000
_cell.length_c   1.000
_cell.angle_alpha   90.00
_cell.angle_beta   90.00
_cell.angle_gamma   90.00
#
_symmetry.space_group_name_H-M   'P 1'
#
loop_
_entity.id
_entity.type
_entity.pdbx_description
1 polymer ?
#
loop_
_entity_poly.entity_id
_entity_poly.type
_entity_poly.pdbx_seq_one_letter_code
_entity_poly.pdbx_strand_id
1 'polypeptide(L)'
;VFYASLFIDVNGEMKEIDSRSSDAIALGVRVKVPIFVNEDVMDEVGVLPEPDILEEELPPEGEGETLDIFSDFLDTLDFDDFEE
;
A
#
# COMPACT_ATOMS: atom_id res chain seq x y z
N VAL A 1 -13.07 4.48 -7.44
CA VAL A 1 -13.33 4.00 -6.06
C VAL A 1 -12.87 2.55 -6.00
N PHE A 2 -12.06 2.20 -4.99
CA PHE A 2 -11.55 0.83 -4.82
C PHE A 2 -12.29 0.10 -3.71
N TYR A 3 -12.29 -1.22 -3.78
CA TYR A 3 -12.90 -2.13 -2.82
C TYR A 3 -11.84 -3.11 -2.31
N ALA A 4 -12.00 -3.58 -1.07
CA ALA A 4 -11.11 -4.56 -0.48
C ALA A 4 -11.87 -5.53 0.43
N SER A 5 -11.35 -6.74 0.57
CA SER A 5 -11.82 -7.71 1.56
C SER A 5 -10.68 -8.10 2.48
N LEU A 6 -10.97 -8.25 3.77
CA LEU A 6 -10.07 -8.83 4.76
C LEU A 6 -10.39 -10.32 4.90
N PHE A 7 -9.35 -11.14 4.80
CA PHE A 7 -9.43 -12.57 5.02
C PHE A 7 -8.81 -12.90 6.38
N ILE A 8 -9.63 -13.35 7.33
CA ILE A 8 -9.23 -13.60 8.71
C ILE A 8 -9.47 -15.07 9.06
N ASP A 9 -8.45 -15.75 9.57
CA ASP A 9 -8.60 -17.07 10.19
C ASP A 9 -9.21 -16.91 11.59
N VAL A 10 -10.39 -17.48 11.79
CA VAL A 10 -11.06 -17.58 13.08
C VAL A 10 -11.26 -19.06 13.40
N ASN A 11 -10.41 -19.61 14.27
CA ASN A 11 -10.46 -21.01 14.72
C ASN A 11 -10.35 -22.04 13.57
N GLY A 12 -9.52 -21.77 12.56
CA GLY A 12 -9.32 -22.62 11.38
C GLY A 12 -10.36 -22.40 10.27
N GLU A 13 -11.26 -21.44 10.44
CA GLU A 13 -12.22 -21.02 9.41
C GLU A 13 -11.80 -19.67 8.83
N MET A 14 -11.57 -19.61 7.52
CA MET A 14 -11.32 -18.36 6.82
C MET A 14 -12.61 -17.59 6.64
N LYS A 15 -12.66 -16.36 7.16
CA LYS A 15 -13.78 -15.43 7.01
C LYS A 15 -13.39 -14.26 6.14
N GLU A 16 -14.28 -13.93 5.21
CA GLU A 16 -14.17 -12.75 4.38
C GLU A 16 -15.00 -11.61 4.99
N ILE A 17 -14.39 -10.43 5.11
CA ILE A 17 -15.01 -9.23 5.67
C ILE A 17 -14.81 -8.08 4.67
N ASP A 18 -15.92 -7.49 4.21
CA ASP A 18 -15.89 -6.30 3.37
C ASP A 18 -15.20 -5.13 4.11
N SER A 19 -14.32 -4.43 3.40
CA SER A 19 -13.47 -3.40 3.97
C SER A 19 -13.19 -2.27 2.98
N ARG A 20 -12.98 -1.07 3.49
CA ARG A 20 -12.41 0.01 2.68
C ARG A 20 -10.94 -0.31 2.40
N SER A 21 -10.46 0.03 1.21
CA SER A 21 -9.06 -0.18 0.82
C SER A 21 -8.07 0.44 1.81
N SER A 22 -8.36 1.63 2.37
CA SER A 22 -7.51 2.28 3.38
C SER A 22 -7.32 1.46 4.66
N ASP A 23 -8.40 0.86 5.16
CA ASP A 23 -8.38 0.10 6.41
C ASP A 23 -7.71 -1.26 6.19
N ALA A 24 -7.97 -1.91 5.04
CA ALA A 24 -7.35 -3.18 4.68
C ALA A 24 -5.82 -3.06 4.54
N ILE A 25 -5.33 -2.00 3.89
CA ILE A 25 -3.90 -1.73 3.75
C ILE A 25 -3.27 -1.44 5.12
N ALA A 26 -3.86 -0.54 5.91
CA ALA A 26 -3.31 -0.16 7.22
C ALA A 26 -3.19 -1.37 8.17
N LEU A 27 -4.21 -2.22 8.22
CA LEU A 27 -4.17 -3.46 8.98
C LEU A 27 -3.14 -4.43 8.40
N GLY A 28 -3.12 -4.60 7.07
CA GLY A 28 -2.20 -5.48 6.36
C GLY A 28 -0.73 -5.20 6.69
N VAL A 29 -0.35 -3.93 6.60
CA VAL A 29 0.99 -3.45 6.97
C VAL A 29 1.28 -3.69 8.45
N ARG A 30 0.33 -3.34 9.33
CA ARG A 30 0.54 -3.44 10.79
C ARG A 30 0.76 -4.88 11.26
N VAL A 31 0.06 -5.85 10.67
CA VAL A 31 0.17 -7.27 11.03
C VAL A 31 1.11 -8.07 10.12
N LYS A 32 1.77 -7.40 9.16
CA LYS A 32 2.72 -7.99 8.20
C LYS A 32 2.14 -9.20 7.44
N VAL A 33 0.94 -9.06 6.89
CA VAL A 33 0.30 -10.09 6.05
C VAL A 33 0.45 -9.73 4.56
N PRO A 34 0.44 -10.72 3.66
CA PRO A 34 0.49 -10.45 2.22
C PRO A 34 -0.74 -9.65 1.76
N ILE A 35 -0.52 -8.71 0.86
CA ILE A 35 -1.56 -7.92 0.20
C ILE A 35 -1.65 -8.38 -1.26
N PHE A 36 -2.86 -8.69 -1.69
CA PHE A 36 -3.14 -9.10 -3.07
C PHE A 36 -4.03 -8.07 -3.74
N VAL A 37 -3.80 -7.88 -5.04
CA VAL A 37 -4.60 -6.99 -5.90
C VAL A 37 -5.08 -7.82 -7.09
N ASN A 38 -6.29 -7.54 -7.56
CA ASN A 38 -6.80 -8.16 -8.77
C ASN A 38 -5.95 -7.71 -9.98
N GLU A 39 -5.59 -8.65 -10.84
CA GLU A 39 -4.79 -8.41 -12.04
C GLU A 39 -5.40 -7.31 -12.93
N ASP A 40 -6.71 -7.31 -13.13
CA ASP A 40 -7.41 -6.30 -13.93
C ASP A 40 -7.18 -4.87 -13.38
N VAL A 41 -7.11 -4.73 -12.06
CA VAL A 41 -6.83 -3.43 -11.41
C VAL A 41 -5.37 -3.03 -11.63
N MET A 42 -4.44 -3.99 -11.57
CA MET A 42 -3.03 -3.73 -11.83
C MET A 42 -2.79 -3.31 -13.29
N ASP A 43 -3.50 -3.92 -14.23
CA ASP A 43 -3.39 -3.60 -15.65
C ASP A 43 -3.97 -2.23 -15.99
N GLU A 44 -5.07 -1.83 -15.35
CA GLU A 44 -5.73 -0.54 -15.62
C GLU A 44 -5.03 0.66 -14.96
N VAL A 45 -4.57 0.50 -13.72
CA VAL A 45 -4.10 1.64 -12.88
C VAL A 45 -2.76 1.39 -12.19
N GLY A 46 -2.10 0.27 -12.45
CA GLY A 46 -0.77 -0.01 -11.92
C GLY A 46 0.25 1.00 -12.44
N VAL A 47 1.11 1.48 -11.54
CA VAL A 47 2.21 2.38 -11.87
C VAL A 47 3.51 1.61 -11.70
N LEU A 48 4.36 1.65 -12.74
CA LEU A 48 5.74 1.22 -12.60
C LEU A 48 6.54 2.38 -12.01
N PRO A 49 7.22 2.20 -10.88
CA PRO A 49 8.13 3.22 -10.36
C PRO A 49 9.21 3.53 -11.39
N GLU A 50 9.56 4.81 -11.55
CA GLU A 50 10.68 5.21 -12.41
C GLU A 50 11.99 4.70 -11.81
N PRO A 51 12.93 4.21 -12.63
CA PRO A 51 14.19 3.62 -12.16
C PRO A 51 15.06 4.62 -11.38
N ASP A 52 14.95 5.92 -11.69
CA ASP A 52 15.72 6.96 -11.01
C ASP A 52 15.31 7.11 -9.52
N ILE A 53 14.11 6.67 -9.14
CA ILE A 53 13.63 6.62 -7.74
C ILE A 53 14.26 5.43 -6.98
N LEU A 54 14.71 4.40 -7.71
CA LEU A 54 15.26 3.16 -7.13
C LEU A 54 16.79 3.12 -7.13
N GLU A 55 17.46 3.89 -8.00
CA GLU A 55 18.91 3.79 -8.21
C GLU A 55 19.76 4.78 -7.39
N GLU A 56 19.23 5.93 -6.93
CA GLU A 56 20.09 6.94 -6.27
C GLU A 56 20.33 6.76 -4.76
N GLU A 57 19.56 5.98 -3.99
CA GLU A 57 19.79 5.87 -2.53
C GLU A 57 19.54 4.48 -1.91
N LEU A 58 20.17 3.42 -2.43
CA LEU A 58 20.23 2.12 -1.73
C LEU A 58 21.58 1.92 -1.00
N PRO A 59 21.69 2.20 0.32
CA PRO A 59 22.65 1.50 1.16
C PRO A 59 22.13 0.08 1.50
N PRO A 60 23.01 -0.85 1.90
CA PRO A 60 22.61 -2.26 2.07
C PRO A 60 21.88 -2.47 3.41
N GLU A 61 20.74 -3.16 3.32
CA GLU A 61 20.04 -3.91 4.38
C GLU A 61 19.58 -3.13 5.62
N GLY A 62 18.27 -2.82 5.69
CA GLY A 62 17.60 -2.47 6.95
C GLY A 62 16.10 -2.34 6.82
N GLU A 63 15.34 -3.05 7.69
CA GLU A 63 13.89 -2.89 7.84
C GLU A 63 13.53 -1.43 8.22
N GLY A 64 13.30 -0.57 7.22
CA GLY A 64 12.90 0.84 7.42
C GLY A 64 12.49 1.60 6.16
N GLU A 65 12.88 1.13 4.98
CA GLU A 65 12.94 1.94 3.74
C GLU A 65 11.61 2.13 2.98
N THR A 66 10.53 1.41 3.34
CA THR A 66 9.22 1.67 2.71
C THR A 66 8.61 3.01 3.15
N LEU A 67 9.13 3.60 4.23
CA LEU A 67 8.62 4.86 4.77
C LEU A 67 9.18 6.06 3.99
N ASP A 68 10.41 5.97 3.49
CA ASP A 68 11.10 7.08 2.83
C ASP A 68 10.49 7.37 1.46
N ILE A 69 10.24 6.32 0.66
CA ILE A 69 9.52 6.44 -0.63
C ILE A 69 8.09 6.98 -0.45
N PHE A 70 7.43 6.59 0.65
CA PHE A 70 6.09 7.07 0.97
C PHE A 70 6.11 8.52 1.49
N SER A 71 7.17 8.92 2.20
CA SER A 71 7.39 10.30 2.66
C SER A 71 7.61 11.23 1.48
N ASP A 72 8.45 10.84 0.53
CA ASP A 72 8.71 11.62 -0.68
C ASP A 72 7.44 11.82 -1.51
N PHE A 73 6.58 10.79 -1.59
CA PHE A 73 5.26 10.90 -2.20
C PHE A 73 4.35 11.88 -1.44
N LEU A 74 4.29 11.80 -0.10
CA LEU A 74 3.49 12.73 0.70
C LEU A 74 3.99 14.18 0.60
N ASP A 75 5.30 14.40 0.48
CA ASP A 75 5.90 15.72 0.35
C ASP A 75 5.61 16.37 -1.01
N THR A 76 5.27 15.58 -2.03
CA THR A 76 4.77 16.09 -3.32
C THR A 76 3.28 16.41 -3.33
N LEU A 77 2.53 16.03 -2.28
CA LEU A 77 1.11 16.38 -2.16
C LEU A 77 0.99 17.76 -1.50
N ASP A 78 0.42 18.71 -2.23
CA ASP A 78 0.11 20.03 -1.70
C ASP A 78 -1.16 19.97 -0.85
N PHE A 79 -0.99 19.96 0.48
CA PHE A 79 -2.10 19.90 1.43
C PHE A 79 -2.89 21.21 1.52
N ASP A 80 -2.37 22.30 0.93
CA ASP A 80 -3.05 23.60 0.91
C ASP A 80 -4.26 23.61 -0.06
N ASP A 81 -4.34 22.64 -0.99
CA ASP A 81 -5.46 22.49 -1.96
C ASP A 81 -6.70 21.81 -1.34
N PHE A 82 -6.60 21.32 -0.10
CA PHE A 82 -7.70 20.67 0.63
C PHE A 82 -8.48 21.61 1.58
N GLU A 83 -8.07 22.88 1.69
CA GLU A 83 -8.73 23.89 2.55
C GLU A 83 -9.72 24.82 1.80
N GLU A 84 -10.34 24.37 0.70
CA GLU A 84 -11.52 25.05 0.08
C GLU A 84 -12.84 24.24 0.20
#